data_AF-A0A1F4V199-F1
#
_entry.id   AF-A0A1F4V199-F1
#
_cell.length_a   1.000
_cell.length_b   1.000
_cell.length_c   1.000
_cell.angle_alpha   90.00
_cell.angle_beta   90.00
_cell.angle_gamma   90.00
#
_symmetry.space_group_name_H-M   'P 1'
#
loop_
_entity.id
_entity.type
_entity.pdbx_description
1 polymer ?
#
loop_
_entity_poly.entity_id
_entity_poly.type
_entity_poly.pdbx_seq_one_letter_code
_entity_poly.pdbx_strand_id
1 'polypeptide(L)'
;MTNVKFSDKGFTLVELLIVIVIIGILAGVVIGVLNPIQQQNRARDGTLRSSISKAALAGKSLFVSSPRNTQRAPTYQEFAGGMGTLDVANSDCDENTGGSGVTGLCLFRLSALDNPPNCDTGTGYNGVATPGGQCSFVYYKSPTLFRIGSRGFASPERFFIYSFEEQTTGAVVEGFWSCPVTFGIATNPTSPTCDRI
;
A
#
# COMPACT_ATOMS: atom_id res chain seq x y z
N MET A 1 57.07 31.84 25.36
CA MET A 1 55.70 31.30 25.19
C MET A 1 54.73 32.47 25.22
N THR A 2 54.33 32.98 24.05
CA THR A 2 53.38 34.10 23.94
C THR A 2 51.96 33.58 24.10
N ASN A 3 51.28 34.04 25.14
CA ASN A 3 49.93 33.64 25.51
C ASN A 3 48.95 34.40 24.60
N VAL A 4 48.34 33.70 23.65
CA VAL A 4 47.30 34.26 22.77
C VAL A 4 46.02 34.38 23.57
N LYS A 5 45.68 35.60 24.01
CA LYS A 5 44.38 35.90 24.62
C LYS A 5 43.31 35.95 23.53
N PHE A 6 42.44 34.94 23.48
CA PHE A 6 41.20 35.02 22.74
C PHE A 6 40.25 35.99 23.46
N SER A 7 39.87 37.08 22.79
CA SER A 7 38.86 38.01 23.30
C SER A 7 37.49 37.34 23.13
N ASP A 8 36.98 36.70 24.17
CA ASP A 8 35.61 36.19 24.20
C ASP A 8 34.62 37.36 24.19
N LYS A 9 34.20 37.76 22.99
CA LYS A 9 33.06 38.67 22.80
C LYS A 9 31.79 37.87 23.06
N GLY A 10 31.16 38.11 24.22
CA GLY A 10 29.87 37.52 24.56
C GLY A 10 28.78 37.95 23.56
N PHE A 11 27.91 37.01 23.21
CA PHE A 11 26.73 37.25 22.37
C PHE A 11 25.82 38.28 23.03
N THR A 12 25.35 39.28 22.29
CA THR A 12 24.41 40.26 22.85
C THR A 12 23.00 39.65 22.93
N LEU A 13 22.21 40.07 23.93
CA LEU A 13 20.81 39.64 24.05
C LEU A 13 19.99 40.02 22.81
N VAL A 14 20.32 41.15 22.18
CA VAL A 14 19.65 41.64 20.97
C VAL A 14 19.96 40.74 19.78
N GLU A 15 21.21 40.29 19.61
CA GLU A 15 21.56 39.34 18.55
C GLU A 15 20.79 38.03 18.70
N LEU A 16 20.70 37.50 19.92
CA LEU A 16 19.94 36.25 20.15
C LEU A 16 18.44 36.45 19.91
N LEU A 17 17.89 37.61 20.28
CA LEU A 17 16.48 37.94 20.07
C LEU A 17 16.12 38.04 18.58
N ILE A 18 16.95 38.68 17.76
CA ILE A 18 16.69 38.78 16.32
C ILE A 18 16.75 37.40 15.66
N VAL A 19 17.67 36.54 16.08
CA VAL A 19 17.81 35.18 15.53
C VAL A 19 16.57 34.33 15.77
N ILE A 20 16.01 34.34 16.98
CA ILE A 20 14.78 33.55 17.26
C ILE A 20 13.58 34.09 16.48
N VAL A 21 13.50 35.40 16.24
CA VAL A 21 12.44 36.00 15.41
C VAL A 21 12.58 35.55 13.95
N ILE A 22 13.79 35.59 13.40
CA ILE A 22 14.06 35.15 12.03
C ILE A 22 13.76 33.66 11.88
N ILE A 23 14.24 32.81 12.80
CA ILE A 23 13.94 31.37 12.80
C ILE A 23 12.43 31.12 12.90
N GLY A 24 11.72 31.89 13.73
CA GLY A 24 10.26 31.80 13.85
C GLY A 24 9.52 32.08 12.54
N ILE A 25 9.91 33.14 11.83
CA ILE A 25 9.31 33.49 10.53
C ILE A 25 9.61 32.41 9.49
N LEU A 26 10.88 31.99 9.37
CA LEU A 26 11.28 30.98 8.40
C LEU A 26 10.59 29.63 8.66
N ALA A 27 10.49 29.20 9.92
CA ALA A 27 9.79 27.99 10.29
C ALA A 27 8.30 28.04 9.92
N GLY A 28 7.64 29.19 10.13
CA GLY A 28 6.23 29.38 9.76
C GLY A 28 5.99 29.23 8.25
N VAL A 29 6.83 29.85 7.41
CA VAL A 29 6.71 29.77 5.95
C VAL A 29 6.92 28.33 5.46
N VAL A 30 7.93 27.64 5.98
CA VAL A 30 8.27 26.27 5.56
C VAL A 30 7.12 25.29 5.81
N ILE A 31 6.48 25.35 6.99
CA ILE A 31 5.34 24.47 7.32
C ILE A 31 4.12 24.78 6.44
N GLY A 32 3.91 26.04 6.07
CA GLY A 32 2.81 26.44 5.18
C GLY A 32 2.94 25.88 3.76
N VAL A 33 4.17 25.75 3.25
CA VAL A 33 4.43 25.27 1.88
C VAL A 33 4.59 23.74 1.83
N LEU A 34 5.35 23.18 2.75
CA LEU A 34 5.59 21.75 2.83
C LEU A 34 4.51 21.13 3.71
N ASN A 35 3.34 20.80 3.13
CA ASN A 35 2.31 20.03 3.85
C ASN A 35 2.92 18.68 4.28
N PRO A 36 3.40 18.55 5.54
CA PRO A 36 4.29 17.45 5.91
C PRO A 36 3.50 16.14 6.00
N ILE A 37 2.19 16.25 6.29
CA ILE A 37 1.25 15.14 6.33
C ILE A 37 1.12 14.51 4.94
N GLN A 38 0.95 15.33 3.90
CA GLN A 38 0.84 14.80 2.53
C GLN A 38 2.14 14.16 2.06
N GLN A 39 3.29 14.71 2.45
CA GLN A 39 4.59 14.11 2.14
C GLN A 39 4.76 12.75 2.84
N GLN A 40 4.37 12.66 4.11
CA GLN A 40 4.40 11.41 4.86
C GLN A 40 3.44 10.36 4.27
N ASN A 41 2.25 10.77 3.85
CA ASN A 41 1.28 9.87 3.21
C ASN A 41 1.80 9.33 1.87
N ARG A 42 2.48 10.15 1.06
CA ARG A 42 3.15 9.69 -0.18
C ARG A 42 4.27 8.70 0.10
N ALA A 43 5.04 8.90 1.18
CA ALA A 43 6.07 7.95 1.59
C ALA A 43 5.45 6.61 2.01
N ARG A 44 4.34 6.64 2.77
CA ARG A 44 3.57 5.44 3.14
C ARG A 44 3.02 4.71 1.91
N ASP A 45 2.54 5.44 0.90
CA ASP A 45 2.12 4.84 -0.38
C ASP A 45 3.26 4.12 -1.10
N GLY A 46 4.47 4.66 -1.06
CA GLY A 46 5.66 3.99 -1.59
C GLY A 46 5.91 2.64 -0.91
N THR A 47 5.85 2.62 0.43
CA THR A 47 5.98 1.39 1.22
C THR A 47 4.85 0.40 0.92
N LEU A 48 3.61 0.88 0.83
CA LEU A 48 2.44 0.07 0.54
C LEU A 48 2.51 -0.58 -0.85
N ARG A 49 2.93 0.18 -1.87
CA ARG A 49 3.18 -0.36 -3.22
C ARG A 49 4.26 -1.43 -3.23
N SER A 50 5.35 -1.22 -2.49
CA SER A 50 6.41 -2.24 -2.34
C SER A 50 5.89 -3.52 -1.69
N SER A 51 5.03 -3.39 -0.67
CA SER A 51 4.36 -4.53 -0.04
C SER A 51 3.40 -5.24 -0.99
N ILE A 52 2.65 -4.52 -1.83
CA ILE A 52 1.83 -5.12 -2.90
C ILE A 52 2.73 -5.87 -3.90
N SER A 53 3.88 -5.32 -4.30
CA SER A 53 4.80 -6.02 -5.21
C SER A 53 5.39 -7.30 -4.61
N LYS A 54 5.70 -7.31 -3.31
CA LYS A 54 6.11 -8.53 -2.59
C LYS A 54 4.98 -9.55 -2.53
N ALA A 55 3.77 -9.08 -2.21
CA ALA A 55 2.57 -9.91 -2.21
C ALA A 55 2.29 -10.49 -3.60
N ALA A 56 2.47 -9.70 -4.65
CA ALA A 56 2.30 -10.09 -6.03
C ALA A 56 3.30 -11.15 -6.45
N LEU A 57 4.56 -11.03 -6.02
CA LEU A 57 5.57 -12.04 -6.27
C LEU A 57 5.22 -13.37 -5.58
N ALA A 58 4.79 -13.31 -4.32
CA ALA A 58 4.32 -14.49 -3.58
C ALA A 58 3.07 -15.11 -4.24
N GLY A 59 2.09 -14.28 -4.63
CA GLY A 59 0.90 -14.73 -5.35
C GLY A 59 1.24 -15.36 -6.71
N LYS A 60 2.19 -14.78 -7.45
CA LYS A 60 2.64 -15.26 -8.76
C LYS A 60 3.36 -16.59 -8.66
N SER A 61 4.26 -16.75 -7.70
CA SER A 61 4.98 -18.02 -7.51
C SER A 61 4.00 -19.15 -7.19
N LEU A 62 2.98 -18.87 -6.39
CA LEU A 62 1.91 -19.82 -6.10
C LEU A 62 1.05 -20.11 -7.33
N PHE A 63 0.67 -19.08 -8.08
CA PHE A 63 -0.15 -19.22 -9.29
C PHE A 63 0.53 -20.07 -10.38
N VAL A 64 1.84 -19.87 -10.61
CA VAL A 64 2.60 -20.49 -11.71
C VAL A 64 3.22 -21.85 -11.32
N SER A 65 3.52 -22.09 -10.04
CA SER A 65 4.27 -23.28 -9.61
C SER A 65 3.53 -24.62 -9.68
N SER A 66 2.21 -24.62 -9.88
CA SER A 66 1.45 -25.88 -9.99
C SER A 66 0.28 -25.76 -10.96
N PRO A 67 0.11 -26.72 -11.88
CA PRO A 67 -1.09 -26.83 -12.71
C PRO A 67 -2.40 -26.98 -11.90
N ARG A 68 -2.30 -27.35 -10.61
CA ARG A 68 -3.45 -27.40 -9.67
C ARG A 68 -3.75 -26.05 -9.03
N ASN A 69 -2.81 -25.10 -9.05
CA ASN A 69 -2.98 -23.78 -8.43
C ASN A 69 -3.74 -22.79 -9.32
N THR A 70 -3.85 -23.07 -10.63
CA THR A 70 -4.85 -22.41 -11.49
C THR A 70 -6.29 -22.69 -11.04
N GLN A 71 -6.50 -23.67 -10.16
CA GLN A 71 -7.82 -24.12 -9.70
C GLN A 71 -8.12 -23.78 -8.24
N ARG A 72 -7.19 -23.15 -7.50
CA ARG A 72 -7.29 -22.97 -6.04
C ARG A 72 -6.68 -21.63 -5.59
N ALA A 73 -7.29 -20.99 -4.59
CA ALA A 73 -6.65 -19.84 -3.93
C ALA A 73 -5.45 -20.33 -3.09
N PRO A 74 -4.36 -19.56 -2.98
CA PRO A 74 -3.31 -19.87 -2.01
C PRO A 74 -3.90 -19.86 -0.59
N THR A 75 -3.52 -20.85 0.22
CA THR A 75 -3.85 -20.83 1.66
C THR A 75 -3.14 -19.69 2.35
N TYR A 76 -3.66 -19.32 3.51
CA TYR A 76 -2.97 -18.41 4.42
C TYR A 76 -1.48 -18.79 4.65
N GLN A 77 -1.19 -20.08 4.85
CA GLN A 77 0.18 -20.56 5.11
C GLN A 77 1.10 -20.43 3.89
N GLU A 78 0.61 -20.76 2.70
CA GLU A 78 1.37 -20.64 1.44
C GLU A 78 1.68 -19.16 1.14
N PHE A 79 0.72 -18.28 1.38
CA PHE A 79 0.89 -16.86 1.18
C PHE A 79 1.79 -16.20 2.25
N ALA A 80 1.63 -16.60 3.52
CA ALA A 80 2.51 -16.18 4.61
C ALA A 80 3.97 -16.62 4.38
N GLY A 81 4.18 -17.81 3.82
CA GLY A 81 5.52 -18.31 3.47
C GLY A 81 6.26 -17.43 2.46
N GLY A 82 5.53 -16.72 1.58
CA GLY A 82 6.12 -15.80 0.61
C GLY A 82 6.24 -14.33 1.07
N MET A 83 5.48 -13.92 2.09
CA MET A 83 5.38 -12.52 2.53
C MET A 83 5.96 -12.22 3.91
N GLY A 84 6.11 -13.21 4.79
CA GLY A 84 6.50 -13.01 6.20
C GLY A 84 5.30 -12.98 7.15
N THR A 85 5.41 -12.26 8.28
CA THR A 85 4.38 -12.23 9.34
C THR A 85 3.14 -11.44 8.92
N LEU A 86 2.15 -12.14 8.39
CA LEU A 86 0.81 -11.63 8.16
C LEU A 86 0.08 -11.45 9.49
N ASP A 87 -0.70 -10.38 9.61
CA ASP A 87 -1.72 -10.24 10.64
C ASP A 87 -3.08 -10.57 10.02
N VAL A 88 -3.83 -11.47 10.65
CA VAL A 88 -5.05 -12.02 10.08
C VAL A 88 -6.20 -11.05 10.36
N ALA A 89 -6.40 -10.13 9.43
CA ALA A 89 -7.63 -9.38 9.32
C ALA A 89 -8.73 -10.24 8.69
N ASN A 90 -9.32 -11.14 9.49
CA ASN A 90 -10.36 -12.07 9.06
C ASN A 90 -9.83 -13.12 8.06
N SER A 91 -9.56 -14.34 8.54
CA SER A 91 -9.00 -15.45 7.77
C SER A 91 -9.98 -16.00 6.73
N ASP A 92 -10.27 -15.24 5.69
CA ASP A 92 -10.98 -15.75 4.49
C ASP A 92 -9.98 -16.35 3.47
N CYS A 93 -8.66 -16.22 3.72
CA CYS A 93 -7.61 -16.97 3.00
C CYS A 93 -7.56 -18.47 3.36
N ASP A 94 -8.34 -18.93 4.35
CA ASP A 94 -8.41 -20.34 4.74
C ASP A 94 -9.47 -21.13 3.94
N GLU A 95 -10.25 -20.44 3.11
CA GLU A 95 -11.31 -21.07 2.35
C GLU A 95 -10.80 -21.70 1.04
N ASN A 96 -10.44 -22.97 1.18
CA ASN A 96 -10.58 -24.01 0.15
C ASN A 96 -12.03 -24.18 -0.37
N THR A 97 -12.92 -23.20 -0.19
CA THR A 97 -14.31 -23.28 -0.63
C THR A 97 -14.39 -22.91 -2.09
N GLY A 98 -14.01 -23.87 -2.91
CA GLY A 98 -14.23 -23.81 -4.34
C GLY A 98 -13.22 -24.63 -5.07
N GLY A 99 -13.64 -25.81 -5.51
CA GLY A 99 -12.88 -26.58 -6.47
C GLY A 99 -12.57 -25.80 -7.76
N SER A 100 -12.18 -26.55 -8.79
CA SER A 100 -11.86 -25.97 -10.10
C SER A 100 -12.92 -24.96 -10.57
N GLY A 101 -12.50 -23.73 -10.90
CA GLY A 101 -13.38 -22.70 -11.46
C GLY A 101 -13.90 -21.61 -10.51
N VAL A 102 -13.60 -21.65 -9.20
CA VAL A 102 -14.20 -20.69 -8.26
C VAL A 102 -13.42 -19.37 -8.19
N THR A 103 -14.15 -18.27 -8.35
CA THR A 103 -13.66 -16.90 -8.12
C THR A 103 -13.73 -16.61 -6.62
N GLY A 104 -12.63 -16.16 -6.02
CA GLY A 104 -12.54 -15.95 -4.58
C GLY A 104 -11.83 -14.65 -4.21
N LEU A 105 -12.16 -14.14 -3.02
CA LEU A 105 -11.58 -12.95 -2.42
C LEU A 105 -11.05 -13.28 -1.03
N CYS A 106 -9.83 -12.87 -0.72
CA CYS A 106 -9.25 -12.95 0.61
C CYS A 106 -8.81 -11.55 1.08
N LEU A 107 -8.99 -11.27 2.36
CA LEU A 107 -8.48 -10.10 3.04
C LEU A 107 -7.35 -10.48 4.01
N PHE A 108 -6.28 -9.69 4.06
CA PHE A 108 -5.17 -9.90 5.00
C PHE A 108 -4.53 -8.56 5.39
N ARG A 109 -3.83 -8.53 6.54
CA ARG A 109 -3.02 -7.39 6.97
C ARG A 109 -1.57 -7.81 7.16
N LEU A 110 -0.69 -6.81 7.24
CA LEU A 110 0.72 -7.02 7.52
C LEU A 110 1.00 -6.41 8.89
N SER A 111 1.42 -7.25 9.84
CA SER A 111 1.69 -6.83 11.23
C SER A 111 2.66 -5.66 11.36
N ALA A 112 3.57 -5.50 10.40
CA ALA A 112 4.61 -4.47 10.40
C ALA A 112 4.28 -3.24 9.55
N LEU A 113 3.06 -3.12 9.03
CA LEU A 113 2.68 -2.01 8.15
C LEU A 113 1.40 -1.34 8.64
N ASP A 114 1.44 -0.01 8.75
CA ASP A 114 0.23 0.78 8.94
C ASP A 114 -0.71 0.56 7.75
N ASN A 115 -1.98 0.31 8.01
CA ASN A 115 -3.03 0.31 7.00
C ASN A 115 -3.79 1.64 7.03
N PRO A 116 -4.23 2.17 5.87
CA PRO A 116 -5.04 3.37 5.87
C PRO A 116 -6.35 3.17 6.66
N PRO A 117 -6.91 4.25 7.25
CA PRO A 117 -8.25 4.21 7.84
C PRO A 117 -9.33 4.38 6.76
N ASN A 118 -10.60 4.23 7.15
CA ASN A 118 -11.79 4.49 6.34
C ASN A 118 -11.95 3.55 5.14
N CYS A 119 -11.93 2.25 5.42
CA CYS A 119 -12.16 1.21 4.42
C CYS A 119 -13.33 0.31 4.78
N ASP A 120 -14.00 -0.20 3.75
CA ASP A 120 -14.92 -1.32 3.92
C ASP A 120 -14.10 -2.58 4.26
N THR A 121 -14.37 -3.15 5.43
CA THR A 121 -13.63 -4.28 5.98
C THR A 121 -14.17 -5.64 5.54
N GLY A 122 -15.24 -5.72 4.74
CA GLY A 122 -15.94 -6.99 4.45
C GLY A 122 -16.17 -7.35 2.99
N THR A 123 -15.97 -6.45 2.02
CA THR A 123 -16.35 -6.72 0.60
C THR A 123 -15.22 -6.57 -0.42
N GLY A 124 -13.95 -6.49 0.03
CA GLY A 124 -12.83 -6.25 -0.88
C GLY A 124 -12.87 -4.87 -1.52
N TYR A 125 -13.22 -3.86 -0.71
CA TYR A 125 -13.35 -2.45 -1.09
C TYR A 125 -14.50 -2.09 -2.04
N ASN A 126 -15.48 -2.98 -2.21
CA ASN A 126 -16.65 -2.74 -3.06
C ASN A 126 -17.80 -2.01 -2.36
N GLY A 127 -17.79 -1.89 -1.03
CA GLY A 127 -18.84 -1.22 -0.26
C GLY A 127 -18.40 0.11 0.35
N VAL A 128 -19.28 0.65 1.19
CA VAL A 128 -19.10 1.98 1.79
C VAL A 128 -18.04 1.93 2.88
N ALA A 129 -17.06 2.82 2.81
CA ALA A 129 -16.04 2.98 3.83
C ALA A 129 -16.67 3.24 5.21
N THR A 130 -16.30 2.45 6.22
CA THR A 130 -16.69 2.71 7.61
C THR A 130 -15.68 3.65 8.26
N PRO A 131 -16.11 4.74 8.93
CA PRO A 131 -15.20 5.61 9.66
C PRO A 131 -14.40 4.82 10.70
N GLY A 132 -13.07 4.90 10.63
CA GLY A 132 -12.18 4.13 11.52
C GLY A 132 -11.99 2.65 11.15
N GLY A 133 -12.64 2.15 10.09
CA GLY A 133 -12.39 0.82 9.54
C GLY A 133 -10.99 0.74 8.93
N GLN A 134 -10.17 -0.20 9.38
CA GLN A 134 -8.81 -0.37 8.87
C GLN A 134 -8.83 -1.11 7.53
N CYS A 135 -8.17 -0.54 6.52
CA CYS A 135 -7.97 -1.17 5.23
C CYS A 135 -7.21 -2.51 5.37
N SER A 136 -7.48 -3.45 4.49
CA SER A 136 -6.79 -4.75 4.43
C SER A 136 -6.28 -4.98 3.02
N PHE A 137 -5.13 -5.60 2.84
CA PHE A 137 -4.79 -6.07 1.51
C PHE A 137 -5.86 -7.04 1.03
N VAL A 138 -6.23 -6.92 -0.23
CA VAL A 138 -7.19 -7.80 -0.87
C VAL A 138 -6.46 -8.62 -1.92
N TYR A 139 -6.67 -9.93 -1.87
CA TYR A 139 -6.27 -10.89 -2.87
C TYR A 139 -7.53 -11.38 -3.59
N TYR A 140 -7.58 -11.23 -4.90
CA TYR A 140 -8.66 -11.73 -5.73
C TYR A 140 -8.10 -12.71 -6.74
N LYS A 141 -8.78 -13.83 -6.93
CA LYS A 141 -8.38 -14.83 -7.94
C LYS A 141 -9.55 -15.36 -8.74
N SER A 142 -9.23 -15.69 -9.97
CA SER A 142 -10.04 -16.44 -10.94
C SER A 142 -9.09 -17.42 -11.66
N PRO A 143 -9.58 -18.46 -12.37
CA PRO A 143 -8.70 -19.51 -12.88
C PRO A 143 -7.54 -19.06 -13.76
N THR A 144 -7.69 -17.94 -14.45
CA THR A 144 -6.69 -17.39 -15.38
C THR A 144 -6.05 -16.10 -14.87
N LEU A 145 -6.42 -15.60 -13.69
CA LEU A 145 -5.90 -14.32 -13.20
C LEU A 145 -5.86 -14.25 -11.68
N PHE A 146 -4.92 -13.48 -11.17
CA PHE A 146 -4.95 -13.04 -9.79
C PHE A 146 -4.65 -11.54 -9.71
N ARG A 147 -5.17 -10.92 -8.67
CA ARG A 147 -5.01 -9.50 -8.38
C ARG A 147 -4.76 -9.30 -6.91
N ILE A 148 -3.90 -8.34 -6.60
CA ILE A 148 -3.61 -7.93 -5.24
C ILE A 148 -3.70 -6.43 -5.18
N GLY A 149 -4.40 -5.91 -4.19
CA GLY A 149 -4.51 -4.48 -4.04
C GLY A 149 -4.72 -4.02 -2.61
N SER A 150 -4.57 -2.73 -2.41
CA SER A 150 -4.87 -2.05 -1.15
C SER A 150 -5.07 -0.56 -1.42
N ARG A 151 -5.81 0.12 -0.54
CA ARG A 151 -5.95 1.58 -0.61
C ARG A 151 -4.68 2.28 -0.16
N GLY A 152 -4.42 3.45 -0.74
CA GLY A 152 -3.34 4.35 -0.34
C GLY A 152 -3.74 5.32 0.78
N PHE A 153 -2.74 6.05 1.26
CA PHE A 153 -2.79 7.11 2.26
C PHE A 153 -2.80 8.51 1.66
N ALA A 154 -2.22 8.71 0.47
CA ALA A 154 -2.15 10.05 -0.12
C ALA A 154 -3.55 10.59 -0.42
N SER A 155 -3.71 11.91 -0.31
CA SER A 155 -4.92 12.58 -0.80
C SER A 155 -4.63 13.28 -2.14
N PRO A 156 -5.40 13.00 -3.21
CA PRO A 156 -6.58 12.13 -3.25
C PRO A 156 -6.22 10.64 -3.10
N GLU A 157 -7.06 9.92 -2.35
CA GLU A 157 -6.88 8.49 -2.11
C GLU A 157 -7.03 7.70 -3.42
N ARG A 158 -6.17 6.70 -3.59
CA ARG A 158 -6.15 5.81 -4.75
C ARG A 158 -6.18 4.36 -4.29
N PHE A 159 -6.74 3.50 -5.13
CA PHE A 159 -6.67 2.06 -4.94
C PHE A 159 -5.58 1.48 -5.85
N PHE A 160 -4.55 0.91 -5.23
CA PHE A 160 -3.42 0.33 -5.95
C PHE A 160 -3.66 -1.14 -6.19
N ILE A 161 -3.43 -1.59 -7.43
CA ILE A 161 -3.72 -2.95 -7.87
C ILE A 161 -2.56 -3.46 -8.69
N TYR A 162 -2.00 -4.60 -8.31
CA TYR A 162 -1.24 -5.45 -9.20
C TYR A 162 -2.20 -6.49 -9.81
N SER A 163 -2.17 -6.63 -11.13
CA SER A 163 -2.94 -7.66 -11.84
C SER A 163 -2.00 -8.50 -12.67
N PHE A 164 -2.26 -9.81 -12.65
CA PHE A 164 -1.65 -10.79 -13.52
C PHE A 164 -2.79 -11.61 -14.14
N GLU A 165 -2.85 -11.67 -15.46
CA GLU A 165 -3.89 -12.35 -16.20
C GLU A 165 -3.28 -13.10 -17.39
N GLU A 166 -3.52 -14.40 -17.45
CA GLU A 166 -3.17 -15.26 -18.56
C GLU A 166 -4.36 -15.32 -19.53
N GLN A 167 -4.15 -14.86 -20.76
CA GLN A 167 -5.16 -14.92 -21.81
C GLN A 167 -5.29 -16.34 -22.34
N THR A 168 -6.43 -16.65 -22.95
CA THR A 168 -6.67 -17.94 -23.63
C THR A 168 -5.66 -18.25 -24.76
N THR A 169 -4.98 -17.22 -25.27
CA THR A 169 -3.91 -17.30 -26.27
C THR A 169 -2.55 -17.69 -25.67
N GLY A 170 -2.44 -17.82 -24.34
CA GLY A 170 -1.18 -17.99 -23.61
C GLY A 170 -0.40 -16.68 -23.40
N ALA A 171 -0.93 -15.55 -23.87
CA ALA A 171 -0.34 -14.24 -23.60
C ALA A 171 -0.60 -13.80 -22.16
N VAL A 172 0.43 -13.31 -21.47
CA VAL A 172 0.31 -12.79 -20.11
C VAL A 172 0.17 -11.26 -20.14
N VAL A 173 -0.89 -10.76 -19.53
CA VAL A 173 -1.11 -9.33 -19.27
C VAL A 173 -0.88 -9.09 -17.78
N GLU A 174 0.24 -8.46 -17.46
CA GLU A 174 0.58 -8.09 -16.08
C GLU A 174 0.90 -6.60 -15.95
N GLY A 175 0.80 -6.08 -14.73
CA GLY A 175 1.16 -4.69 -14.45
C GLY A 175 0.72 -4.20 -13.09
N PHE A 176 0.95 -2.91 -12.88
CA PHE A 176 0.50 -2.19 -11.70
C PHE A 176 -0.37 -1.02 -12.13
N TRP A 177 -1.46 -0.80 -11.39
CA TRP A 177 -2.47 0.21 -11.70
C TRP A 177 -2.83 1.01 -10.45
N SER A 178 -3.21 2.26 -10.67
CA SER A 178 -3.79 3.18 -9.71
C SER A 178 -5.19 3.54 -10.16
N CYS A 179 -6.19 3.09 -9.41
CA CYS A 179 -7.60 3.27 -9.69
C CYS A 179 -8.27 4.19 -8.66
N PRO A 180 -9.49 4.69 -8.92
CA PRO A 180 -10.31 5.37 -7.92
C PRO A 180 -10.66 4.41 -6.77
N VAL A 181 -10.92 4.95 -5.57
CA VAL A 181 -11.24 4.12 -4.38
C VAL A 181 -12.55 3.33 -4.49
N THR A 182 -13.42 3.70 -5.43
CA THR A 182 -14.66 2.99 -5.76
C THR A 182 -14.44 1.83 -6.73
N PHE A 183 -13.20 1.62 -7.19
CA PHE A 183 -12.89 0.56 -8.13
C PHE A 183 -12.85 -0.79 -7.42
N GLY A 184 -13.64 -1.75 -7.91
CA GLY A 184 -13.68 -3.10 -7.38
C GLY A 184 -12.53 -3.96 -7.88
N ILE A 185 -11.86 -4.70 -7.00
CA ILE A 185 -10.71 -5.52 -7.44
C ILE A 185 -11.06 -6.60 -8.48
N ALA A 186 -12.32 -7.04 -8.54
CA ALA A 186 -12.78 -8.00 -9.53
C ALA A 186 -12.88 -7.43 -10.95
N THR A 187 -12.92 -6.10 -11.12
CA THR A 187 -13.02 -5.46 -12.44
C THR A 187 -11.65 -5.35 -13.12
N ASN A 188 -11.65 -5.26 -14.45
CA ASN A 188 -10.41 -5.21 -15.23
C ASN A 188 -9.75 -3.82 -15.10
N PRO A 189 -8.51 -3.72 -14.59
CA PRO A 189 -7.84 -2.44 -14.37
C PRO A 189 -7.35 -1.76 -15.66
N THR A 190 -7.49 -2.40 -16.83
CA THR A 190 -7.25 -1.73 -18.13
C THR A 190 -8.36 -0.76 -18.53
N SER A 191 -9.41 -0.62 -17.71
CA SER A 191 -10.46 0.38 -17.92
C SER A 191 -9.90 1.82 -17.94
N PRO A 192 -10.54 2.78 -18.64
CA PRO A 192 -10.06 4.16 -18.74
C PRO A 192 -10.04 4.93 -17.41
N THR A 193 -10.60 4.35 -16.34
CA THR A 193 -10.64 4.99 -15.02
C THR A 193 -9.36 4.74 -14.20
N CYS A 194 -8.53 3.79 -14.62
CA CYS A 194 -7.31 3.41 -13.93
C CYS A 194 -6.08 3.84 -14.73
N ASP A 195 -5.09 4.36 -14.03
CA ASP A 195 -3.81 4.73 -14.62
C ASP A 195 -2.80 3.61 -14.39
N ARG A 196 -2.08 3.20 -15.44
CA ARG A 196 -0.94 2.27 -15.28
C ARG A 196 0.24 3.04 -14.68
N ILE A 197 0.90 2.49 -13.68
CA ILE A 197 1.95 3.14 -12.87
C ILE A 197 3.14 2.24 -12.62
#